data_AF-A0A830BJJ7-F1
#
_entry.id   AF-A0A830BJJ7-F1
#
_cell.length_a   1.000
_cell.length_b   1.000
_cell.length_c   1.000
_cell.angle_alpha   90.00
_cell.angle_beta   90.00
_cell.angle_gamma   90.00
#
_symmetry.space_group_name_H-M   'P 1'
#
loop_
_entity.id
_entity.type
_entity.pdbx_description
1 polymer ?
#
loop_
_entity_poly.entity_id
_entity_poly.type
_entity_poly.pdbx_seq_one_letter_code
_entity_poly.pdbx_strand_id
1 'polypeptide(L)'
;MSAVVGFFNERAQRLLELHLASGFSKCVIWLKHKLQRNHYKIIQEGRDLVNYAIFNAIAMRKILKKYDKVHYSKQGQAFKSQAHRMHIEILQSPWLCELMAFHINLRTSKVNSRTAPVLLEGCSLILNDAKPSLHCELFDSVKLDTDLTCSICLETLFDPVSLTCGHIFCYLCACKAASVTIVDGLKAAKPDNKCPICREGGVYEGAVHLEEMHIMLRRSCPGYWKERRKSEKRERVQQTKEHWESQCRLFSGI
;
A
#
# COMPACT_ATOMS: atom_id res chain seq x y z
N MET A 1 13.33 2.79 15.54
CA MET A 1 12.11 2.61 14.72
C MET A 1 12.41 2.10 13.31
N SER A 2 13.40 2.66 12.59
CA SER A 2 13.72 2.21 11.21
C SER A 2 13.94 0.70 11.06
N ALA A 3 14.71 0.04 11.95
CA ALA A 3 14.91 -1.41 11.89
C ALA A 3 13.62 -2.24 12.07
N VAL A 4 12.72 -1.80 12.96
CA VAL A 4 11.42 -2.45 13.22
C VAL A 4 10.53 -2.35 11.97
N VAL A 5 10.49 -1.17 11.37
CA VAL A 5 9.72 -0.93 10.13
C VAL A 5 10.33 -1.68 8.94
N GLY A 6 11.66 -1.68 8.81
CA GLY A 6 12.37 -2.41 7.76
C GLY A 6 12.09 -3.91 7.82
N PHE A 7 12.21 -4.52 9.01
CA PHE A 7 11.87 -5.93 9.22
C PHE A 7 10.41 -6.22 8.86
N PHE A 8 9.48 -5.39 9.33
CA PHE A 8 8.05 -5.53 9.01
C PHE A 8 7.80 -5.46 7.51
N ASN A 9 8.31 -4.43 6.83
CA ASN A 9 8.14 -4.20 5.40
C ASN A 9 8.68 -5.38 4.58
N GLU A 10 9.92 -5.80 4.83
CA GLU A 10 10.56 -6.91 4.11
C GLU A 10 9.79 -8.23 4.31
N ARG A 11 9.23 -8.45 5.50
CA ARG A 11 8.48 -9.67 5.80
C ARG A 11 7.07 -9.64 5.20
N ALA A 12 6.39 -8.51 5.26
CA ALA A 12 5.08 -8.30 4.66
C ALA A 12 5.14 -8.39 3.14
N GLN A 13 6.11 -7.73 2.52
CA GLN A 13 6.35 -7.82 1.07
C GLN A 13 6.53 -9.26 0.62
N ARG A 14 7.46 -10.01 1.24
CA ARG A 14 7.69 -11.42 0.89
C ARG A 14 6.44 -12.28 1.05
N LEU A 15 5.66 -12.05 2.10
CA LEU A 15 4.41 -12.79 2.33
C LEU A 15 3.40 -12.54 1.20
N LEU A 16 3.23 -11.28 0.80
CA LEU A 16 2.28 -10.88 -0.23
C LEU A 16 2.73 -11.33 -1.62
N GLU A 17 4.02 -11.23 -1.94
CA GLU A 17 4.60 -11.77 -3.17
C GLU A 17 4.35 -13.29 -3.27
N LEU A 18 4.54 -14.03 -2.17
CA LEU A 18 4.22 -15.46 -2.10
C LEU A 18 2.73 -15.74 -2.32
N HIS A 19 1.86 -14.89 -1.77
CA HIS A 19 0.41 -15.05 -1.88
C HIS A 19 -0.10 -14.78 -3.30
N LEU A 20 0.38 -13.70 -3.93
CA LEU A 20 -0.01 -13.24 -5.24
C LEU A 20 0.64 -14.05 -6.38
N ALA A 21 1.70 -14.79 -6.11
CA ALA A 21 2.40 -15.61 -7.09
C ALA A 21 1.48 -16.65 -7.76
N SER A 22 1.46 -16.64 -9.10
CA SER A 22 0.69 -17.56 -9.93
C SER A 22 1.50 -18.02 -11.15
N GLY A 23 1.16 -19.18 -11.71
CA GLY A 23 1.85 -19.71 -12.89
C GLY A 23 3.38 -19.81 -12.73
N PHE A 24 4.12 -19.21 -13.67
CA PHE A 24 5.58 -19.26 -13.71
C PHE A 24 6.26 -18.57 -12.52
N SER A 25 5.72 -17.46 -12.02
CA SER A 25 6.32 -16.74 -10.87
C SER A 25 6.28 -17.61 -9.61
N LYS A 26 5.22 -18.39 -9.42
CA LYS A 26 5.10 -19.38 -8.34
C LYS A 26 6.16 -20.48 -8.45
N CYS A 27 6.46 -20.96 -9.66
CA CYS A 27 7.53 -21.94 -9.89
C CYS A 27 8.93 -21.37 -9.58
N VAL A 28 9.21 -20.13 -9.99
CA VAL A 28 10.50 -19.47 -9.72
C VAL A 28 10.72 -19.27 -8.22
N ILE A 29 9.70 -18.80 -7.51
CA ILE A 29 9.71 -18.65 -6.06
C ILE A 29 9.92 -20.00 -5.37
N TRP A 30 9.22 -21.03 -5.84
CA TRP A 30 9.34 -22.39 -5.32
C TRP A 30 10.77 -22.93 -5.45
N LEU A 31 11.41 -22.73 -6.61
CA LEU A 31 12.80 -23.10 -6.87
C LEU A 31 13.80 -22.31 -6.01
N LYS A 32 13.61 -21.00 -5.86
CA LYS A 32 14.52 -20.12 -5.09
C LYS A 32 14.45 -20.35 -3.58
N HIS A 33 13.28 -20.68 -3.04
CA HIS A 33 13.05 -20.65 -1.59
C HIS A 33 12.69 -22.00 -0.95
N LYS A 34 12.65 -23.11 -1.70
CA LYS A 34 12.33 -24.47 -1.18
C LYS A 34 11.04 -24.48 -0.31
N LEU A 35 10.09 -23.62 -0.65
CA LEU A 35 9.03 -23.19 0.27
C LEU A 35 7.71 -23.94 -0.01
N GLN A 36 7.51 -25.11 0.61
CA GLN A 36 6.16 -25.68 0.77
C GLN A 36 5.46 -25.00 1.95
N ARG A 37 5.05 -23.73 1.80
CA ARG A 37 4.18 -23.09 2.78
C ARG A 37 2.72 -23.42 2.47
N ASN A 38 2.07 -24.15 3.38
CA ASN A 38 0.62 -24.36 3.36
C ASN A 38 -0.08 -22.99 3.44
N HIS A 39 -1.18 -22.81 2.70
CA HIS A 39 -2.01 -21.61 2.68
C HIS A 39 -2.40 -21.12 4.09
N TYR A 40 -2.66 -22.05 5.01
CA TYR A 40 -2.90 -21.72 6.42
C TYR A 40 -1.75 -20.96 7.08
N LYS A 41 -0.48 -21.36 6.81
CA LYS A 41 0.70 -20.70 7.38
C LYS A 41 0.87 -19.28 6.85
N ILE A 42 0.57 -19.03 5.58
CA ILE A 42 0.61 -17.68 4.98
C ILE A 42 -0.44 -16.79 5.64
N ILE A 43 -1.67 -17.29 5.80
CA ILE A 43 -2.72 -16.55 6.48
C ILE A 43 -2.28 -16.20 7.90
N GLN A 44 -1.80 -17.18 8.67
CA GLN A 44 -1.42 -16.98 10.05
C GLN A 44 -0.26 -15.99 10.19
N GLU A 45 0.76 -16.10 9.34
CA GLU A 45 1.88 -15.16 9.32
C GLU A 45 1.43 -13.72 8.98
N GLY A 46 0.46 -13.56 8.08
CA GLY A 46 -0.13 -12.25 7.80
C GLY A 46 -0.76 -11.63 9.06
N ARG A 47 -1.47 -12.46 9.85
CA ARG A 47 -2.05 -12.02 11.13
C ARG A 47 -0.98 -11.64 12.14
N ASP A 48 0.08 -12.45 12.24
CA ASP A 48 1.19 -12.21 13.17
C ASP A 48 1.93 -10.91 12.81
N LEU A 49 2.04 -10.56 11.52
CA LEU A 49 2.60 -9.29 11.07
C LEU A 49 1.72 -8.09 11.42
N VAL A 50 0.40 -8.19 11.26
CA VAL A 50 -0.51 -7.12 11.70
C VAL A 50 -0.38 -6.92 13.21
N ASN A 51 -0.37 -8.00 13.99
CA ASN A 51 -0.15 -7.95 15.44
C ASN A 51 1.20 -7.32 15.79
N TYR A 52 2.26 -7.69 15.07
CA TYR A 52 3.59 -7.10 15.23
C TYR A 52 3.55 -5.59 15.03
N ALA A 53 2.87 -5.10 13.98
CA ALA A 53 2.72 -3.67 13.73
C ALA A 53 1.99 -2.95 14.86
N ILE A 54 0.86 -3.51 15.33
CA ILE A 54 0.07 -2.95 16.43
C ILE A 54 0.90 -2.88 17.71
N PHE A 55 1.50 -4.00 18.12
CA PHE A 55 2.24 -4.07 19.38
C PHE A 55 3.45 -3.14 19.38
N ASN A 56 4.18 -3.05 18.25
CA ASN A 56 5.28 -2.11 18.13
C ASN A 56 4.79 -0.65 18.18
N ALA A 57 3.67 -0.31 17.53
CA ALA A 57 3.12 1.03 17.59
C ALA A 57 2.67 1.41 19.01
N ILE A 58 2.02 0.50 19.74
CA ILE A 58 1.62 0.69 21.14
C ILE A 58 2.86 0.83 22.03
N ALA A 59 3.85 -0.05 21.88
CA ALA A 59 5.09 -0.01 22.65
C ALA A 59 5.81 1.32 22.45
N MET A 60 6.00 1.76 21.19
CA MET A 60 6.61 3.06 20.89
C MET A 60 5.83 4.21 21.54
N ARG A 61 4.50 4.22 21.43
CA ARG A 61 3.66 5.24 22.09
C ARG A 61 3.85 5.27 23.61
N LYS A 62 3.90 4.10 24.25
CA LYS A 62 4.09 3.95 25.71
C LYS A 62 5.49 4.40 26.13
N ILE A 63 6.54 4.02 25.38
CA ILE A 63 7.93 4.42 25.62
C ILE A 63 8.07 5.95 25.57
N LEU A 64 7.56 6.58 24.51
CA LEU A 64 7.66 8.03 24.35
C LEU A 64 6.90 8.78 25.46
N LYS A 65 5.70 8.33 25.82
CA LYS A 65 4.96 8.89 26.96
C LYS A 65 5.70 8.71 28.29
N LYS A 66 6.34 7.56 28.51
CA LYS A 66 7.11 7.28 29.72
C LYS A 66 8.36 8.16 29.79
N TYR A 67 9.05 8.36 28.67
CA TYR A 67 10.20 9.26 28.57
C TYR A 67 9.83 10.69 29.00
N ASP A 68 8.77 11.25 28.40
CA ASP A 68 8.30 12.60 28.74
C ASP A 68 7.92 12.72 30.22
N LYS A 69 7.28 11.69 30.78
CA LYS A 69 6.90 11.65 32.20
C LYS A 69 8.11 11.58 33.14
N VAL A 70 9.14 10.80 32.82
CA VAL A 70 10.33 10.62 33.68
C VAL A 70 11.23 11.86 33.64
N HIS A 71 11.37 12.47 32.47
CA HIS A 71 12.27 13.61 32.26
C HIS A 71 11.58 14.97 32.37
N TYR A 72 10.29 15.02 32.72
CA TYR A 72 9.48 16.24 32.72
C TYR A 72 9.65 17.05 31.43
N SER A 73 9.64 16.36 30.29
CA SER A 73 9.99 16.93 28.97
C SER A 73 8.87 16.75 27.94
N LYS A 74 9.06 17.32 26.74
CA LYS A 74 8.21 17.10 25.56
C LYS A 74 8.96 16.46 24.39
N GLN A 75 10.16 15.92 24.63
CA GLN A 75 11.02 15.40 23.57
C GLN A 75 10.46 14.12 22.95
N GLY A 76 9.79 13.26 23.73
CA GLY A 76 9.12 12.06 23.24
C GLY A 76 7.98 12.41 22.28
N GLN A 77 7.18 13.41 22.61
CA GLN A 77 6.17 13.96 21.71
C GLN A 77 6.78 14.60 20.45
N ALA A 78 7.85 15.40 20.59
CA ALA A 78 8.55 16.00 19.46
C ALA A 78 9.10 14.93 18.50
N PHE A 79 9.70 13.88 19.06
CA PHE A 79 10.17 12.73 18.30
C PHE A 79 9.03 11.99 17.59
N LYS A 80 7.87 11.83 18.22
CA LYS A 80 6.69 11.26 17.57
C LYS A 80 6.28 12.08 16.34
N SER A 81 6.17 13.39 16.49
CA SER A 81 5.85 14.29 15.36
C SER A 81 6.91 14.21 14.26
N GLN A 82 8.19 14.12 14.63
CA GLN A 82 9.27 13.93 13.66
C GLN A 82 9.19 12.58 12.95
N ALA A 83 8.92 11.50 13.68
CA ALA A 83 8.78 10.15 13.12
C ALA A 83 7.63 10.06 12.12
N HIS A 84 6.50 10.70 12.43
CA HIS A 84 5.35 10.81 11.54
C HIS A 84 5.68 11.54 10.25
N ARG A 85 6.46 12.64 10.34
CA ARG A 85 6.90 13.42 9.17
C ARG A 85 7.95 12.68 8.33
N MET A 86 8.77 11.86 8.97
CA MET A 86 9.80 11.05 8.30
C MET A 86 9.26 9.73 7.76
N HIS A 87 7.96 9.45 7.91
CA HIS A 87 7.33 8.20 7.45
C HIS A 87 7.99 6.92 8.00
N ILE A 88 8.53 7.00 9.23
CA ILE A 88 9.18 5.87 9.92
C ILE A 88 8.28 5.22 10.98
N GLU A 89 6.99 5.56 11.00
CA GLU A 89 5.99 4.89 11.84
C GLU A 89 5.42 3.67 11.12
N ILE A 90 5.39 2.51 11.79
CA ILE A 90 4.91 1.25 11.21
C ILE A 90 3.45 1.32 10.75
N LEU A 91 2.62 2.15 11.40
CA LEU A 91 1.22 2.35 11.05
C LEU A 91 1.03 3.12 9.74
N GLN A 92 2.06 3.80 9.24
CA GLN A 92 2.06 4.49 7.95
C GLN A 92 2.64 3.62 6.83
N SER A 93 3.06 2.38 7.14
CA SER A 93 3.64 1.51 6.12
C SER A 93 2.58 1.10 5.10
N PRO A 94 2.84 1.26 3.78
CA PRO A 94 1.93 0.78 2.74
C PRO A 94 1.68 -0.73 2.83
N TRP A 95 2.64 -1.47 3.35
CA TRP A 95 2.52 -2.92 3.56
C TRP A 95 1.49 -3.28 4.64
N LEU A 96 1.24 -2.40 5.61
CA LEU A 96 0.16 -2.60 6.58
C LEU A 96 -1.21 -2.49 5.89
N CYS A 97 -1.38 -1.49 5.02
CA CYS A 97 -2.59 -1.34 4.22
C CYS A 97 -2.84 -2.57 3.32
N GLU A 98 -1.79 -3.09 2.69
CA GLU A 98 -1.87 -4.32 1.88
C GLU A 98 -2.21 -5.56 2.70
N LEU A 99 -1.62 -5.73 3.88
CA LEU A 99 -1.98 -6.85 4.79
C LEU A 99 -3.44 -6.77 5.25
N MET A 100 -3.97 -5.56 5.45
CA MET A 100 -5.39 -5.36 5.76
C MET A 100 -6.28 -5.73 4.57
N ALA A 101 -5.94 -5.28 3.37
CA ALA A 101 -6.66 -5.63 2.14
C ALA A 101 -6.61 -7.15 1.88
N PHE A 102 -5.45 -7.79 2.10
CA PHE A 102 -5.27 -9.25 2.06
C PHE A 102 -6.25 -9.97 2.98
N HIS A 103 -6.36 -9.53 4.24
CA HIS A 103 -7.28 -10.14 5.20
C HIS A 103 -8.75 -9.96 4.81
N ILE A 104 -9.13 -8.80 4.25
CA ILE A 104 -10.47 -8.57 3.72
C ILE A 104 -10.74 -9.51 2.54
N ASN A 105 -9.81 -9.59 1.59
CA ASN A 105 -9.91 -10.47 0.41
C ASN A 105 -10.09 -11.94 0.77
N LEU A 106 -9.44 -12.41 1.84
CA LEU A 106 -9.57 -13.78 2.35
C LEU A 106 -10.92 -14.05 3.04
N ARG A 107 -11.53 -13.05 3.68
CA ARG A 107 -12.86 -13.18 4.29
C ARG A 107 -13.93 -13.36 3.23
N THR A 108 -13.90 -12.51 2.22
CA THR A 108 -14.87 -12.56 1.11
C THR A 108 -14.78 -13.87 0.33
N SER A 109 -13.63 -14.56 0.32
CA SER A 109 -13.48 -15.86 -0.34
C SER A 109 -13.96 -17.06 0.48
N LYS A 110 -14.14 -16.93 1.79
CA LYS A 110 -14.52 -18.03 2.70
C LYS A 110 -15.93 -17.81 3.26
N VAL A 111 -16.95 -18.20 2.50
CA VAL A 111 -18.35 -18.16 2.94
C VAL A 111 -18.66 -19.14 4.09
N ASN A 112 -17.79 -20.10 4.43
CA ASN A 112 -18.08 -21.08 5.50
C ASN A 112 -16.86 -21.46 6.38
N SER A 113 -16.45 -20.61 7.32
CA SER A 113 -15.78 -21.11 8.54
C SER A 113 -15.90 -20.11 9.70
N ARG A 114 -16.84 -20.38 10.61
CA ARG A 114 -17.00 -19.70 11.90
C ARG A 114 -15.85 -20.09 12.83
N THR A 115 -14.70 -19.42 12.72
CA THR A 115 -13.66 -19.31 13.77
C THR A 115 -12.54 -18.40 13.25
N ALA A 116 -12.79 -17.09 13.24
CA ALA A 116 -11.73 -16.09 13.09
C ALA A 116 -11.36 -15.57 14.50
N PRO A 117 -10.08 -15.51 14.88
CA PRO A 117 -9.67 -14.87 16.14
C PRO A 117 -9.98 -13.36 16.12
N VAL A 118 -10.37 -12.85 17.28
CA VAL A 118 -11.01 -11.55 17.61
C VAL A 118 -10.29 -10.29 17.09
N LEU A 119 -8.98 -10.33 16.82
CA LEU A 119 -8.17 -9.11 16.59
C LEU A 119 -8.26 -8.50 15.18
N LEU A 120 -8.62 -9.27 14.17
CA LEU A 120 -8.78 -8.76 12.80
C LEU A 120 -10.24 -8.49 12.48
N GLU A 121 -11.19 -8.93 13.32
CA GLU A 121 -12.64 -8.82 13.08
C GLU A 121 -13.07 -7.39 12.71
N GLY A 122 -12.34 -6.38 13.21
CA GLY A 122 -12.58 -4.95 12.97
C GLY A 122 -12.13 -4.34 11.63
N CYS A 123 -11.44 -5.05 10.73
CA CYS A 123 -11.09 -4.50 9.41
C CYS A 123 -12.27 -4.63 8.43
N SER A 124 -12.76 -3.49 7.93
CA SER A 124 -13.85 -3.39 6.98
C SER A 124 -13.60 -2.32 5.92
N LEU A 125 -14.18 -2.51 4.74
CA LEU A 125 -14.24 -1.50 3.70
C LEU A 125 -15.58 -0.75 3.83
N ILE A 126 -15.52 0.56 3.94
CA ILE A 126 -16.70 1.43 3.96
C ILE A 126 -16.77 2.14 2.62
N LEU A 127 -17.77 1.80 1.81
CA LEU A 127 -18.06 2.45 0.54
C LEU A 127 -19.25 3.40 0.74
N ASN A 128 -18.98 4.62 1.18
CA ASN A 128 -19.99 5.68 1.17
C ASN A 128 -19.91 6.43 -0.18
N ASP A 129 -21.05 6.88 -0.70
CA ASP A 129 -21.16 7.54 -2.02
C ASP A 129 -20.19 8.72 -2.23
N ALA A 130 -19.68 9.32 -1.15
CA ALA A 130 -18.74 10.44 -1.21
C ALA A 130 -17.28 10.08 -0.84
N LYS A 131 -17.02 8.96 -0.13
CA LYS A 131 -15.68 8.68 0.41
C LYS A 131 -15.46 7.19 0.72
N PRO A 132 -14.83 6.42 -0.18
CA PRO A 132 -14.40 5.06 0.14
C PRO A 132 -13.26 5.11 1.16
N SER A 133 -13.37 4.32 2.23
CA SER A 133 -12.36 4.25 3.29
C SER A 133 -12.11 2.82 3.74
N LEU A 134 -10.86 2.51 4.01
CA LEU A 134 -10.44 1.28 4.66
C LEU A 134 -10.31 1.54 6.15
N HIS A 135 -11.26 1.02 6.91
CA HIS A 135 -11.31 1.17 8.35
C HIS A 135 -10.83 -0.10 9.03
N CYS A 136 -10.04 0.02 10.08
CA CYS A 136 -9.76 -1.09 10.96
C CYS A 136 -9.66 -0.66 12.42
N GLU A 137 -10.50 -1.29 13.25
CA GLU A 137 -10.35 -1.24 14.70
C GLU A 137 -9.46 -2.39 15.15
N LEU A 138 -8.29 -2.02 15.66
CA LEU A 138 -7.26 -2.93 16.14
C LEU A 138 -7.27 -2.93 17.68
N PHE A 139 -6.47 -3.82 18.27
CA PHE A 139 -6.31 -3.94 19.73
C PHE A 139 -6.00 -2.60 20.42
N ASP A 140 -6.51 -2.40 21.64
CA ASP A 140 -6.30 -1.19 22.46
C ASP A 140 -6.83 0.11 21.80
N SER A 141 -7.94 0.01 21.06
CA SER A 141 -8.61 1.12 20.36
C SER A 141 -7.74 1.85 19.33
N VAL A 142 -6.73 1.18 18.77
CA VAL A 142 -5.98 1.72 17.63
C VAL A 142 -6.89 1.67 16.41
N LYS A 143 -7.36 2.83 15.97
CA LYS A 143 -8.14 2.98 14.74
C LYS A 143 -7.21 3.38 13.60
N LEU A 144 -7.21 2.59 12.54
CA LEU A 144 -6.60 2.96 11.27
C LEU A 144 -7.71 3.26 10.28
N ASP A 145 -7.66 4.44 9.68
CA ASP A 145 -8.57 4.86 8.63
C ASP A 145 -7.72 5.35 7.44
N THR A 146 -7.83 4.65 6.32
CA THR A 146 -7.15 5.02 5.08
C THR A 146 -8.18 5.47 4.06
N ASP A 147 -8.09 6.74 3.68
CA ASP A 147 -8.88 7.31 2.58
C ASP A 147 -8.49 6.64 1.26
N LEU A 148 -9.47 6.07 0.57
CA LEU A 148 -9.27 5.39 -0.72
C LEU A 148 -9.66 6.29 -1.89
N THR A 149 -9.66 7.61 -1.69
CA THR A 149 -9.90 8.62 -2.72
C THR A 149 -8.57 9.16 -3.24
N CYS A 150 -8.38 9.15 -4.55
CA CYS A 150 -7.20 9.74 -5.18
C CYS A 150 -7.29 11.27 -5.11
N SER A 151 -6.33 11.94 -4.49
CA SER A 151 -6.35 13.42 -4.37
C SER A 151 -6.10 14.17 -5.69
N ILE A 152 -5.82 13.47 -6.79
CA ILE A 152 -5.61 14.07 -8.13
C ILE A 152 -6.89 14.03 -8.96
N CYS A 153 -7.52 12.85 -9.10
CA CYS A 153 -8.75 12.71 -9.88
C CYS A 153 -10.03 12.79 -9.05
N LEU A 154 -9.92 12.82 -7.71
CA LEU A 154 -11.03 12.89 -6.75
C LEU A 154 -12.01 11.71 -6.85
N GLU A 155 -11.60 10.62 -7.49
CA GLU A 155 -12.35 9.37 -7.57
C GLU A 155 -11.71 8.30 -6.66
N THR A 156 -12.43 7.19 -6.45
CA THR A 156 -11.88 5.98 -5.83
C THR A 156 -10.57 5.57 -6.51
N LEU A 157 -9.59 5.17 -5.71
CA LEU A 157 -8.31 4.69 -6.21
C LEU A 157 -8.47 3.57 -7.25
N PHE A 158 -7.75 3.69 -8.36
CA PHE A 158 -7.69 2.70 -9.43
C PHE A 158 -6.23 2.37 -9.73
N ASP A 159 -5.88 1.09 -9.69
CA ASP A 159 -4.47 0.65 -9.78
C ASP A 159 -3.60 1.41 -8.75
N PRO A 160 -3.94 1.33 -7.44
CA PRO A 160 -3.33 2.17 -6.40
C PRO A 160 -1.83 1.95 -6.26
N VAL A 161 -1.11 3.06 -6.13
CA VAL A 161 0.31 3.10 -5.78
C VAL A 161 0.53 3.99 -4.57
N SER A 162 1.34 3.51 -3.62
CA SER A 162 1.84 4.33 -2.51
C SER A 162 3.22 4.84 -2.84
N LEU A 163 3.41 6.16 -2.74
CA LEU A 163 4.73 6.79 -2.83
C LEU A 163 5.54 6.50 -1.55
N THR A 164 6.86 6.73 -1.56
CA THR A 164 7.69 6.46 -0.36
C THR A 164 7.33 7.36 0.83
N CYS A 165 6.68 8.50 0.58
CA CYS A 165 6.06 9.36 1.60
C CYS A 165 4.69 8.85 2.09
N GLY A 166 4.29 7.61 1.78
CA GLY A 166 3.04 6.97 2.23
C GLY A 166 1.76 7.41 1.51
N HIS A 167 1.74 8.56 0.83
CA HIS A 167 0.58 9.03 0.06
C HIS A 167 0.22 8.09 -1.11
N ILE A 168 -1.07 7.85 -1.29
CA ILE A 168 -1.60 6.87 -2.25
C ILE A 168 -2.33 7.59 -3.39
N PHE A 169 -2.07 7.18 -4.62
CA PHE A 169 -2.71 7.70 -5.83
C PHE A 169 -3.08 6.57 -6.79
N CYS A 170 -3.91 6.86 -7.79
CA CYS A 170 -4.01 5.98 -8.96
C CYS A 170 -2.67 5.96 -9.71
N TYR A 171 -2.25 4.82 -10.26
CA TYR A 171 -0.98 4.70 -10.99
C TYR A 171 -0.84 5.74 -12.10
N LEU A 172 -1.90 5.92 -12.91
CA LEU A 172 -1.91 6.88 -14.00
C LEU A 172 -1.79 8.33 -13.50
N CYS A 173 -2.45 8.66 -12.39
CA CYS A 173 -2.35 9.97 -11.77
C CYS A 173 -0.94 10.23 -11.20
N ALA A 174 -0.33 9.22 -10.58
CA ALA A 174 1.05 9.30 -10.10
C ALA A 174 2.03 9.51 -11.27
N CYS A 175 1.88 8.79 -12.39
CA CYS A 175 2.72 8.95 -13.57
C CYS A 175 2.65 10.37 -14.14
N LYS A 176 1.43 10.92 -14.28
CA LYS A 176 1.22 12.31 -14.70
C LYS A 176 1.88 13.31 -13.74
N ALA A 177 1.70 13.13 -12.44
CA ALA A 177 2.30 14.01 -11.43
C ALA A 177 3.85 13.95 -11.44
N ALA A 178 4.41 12.78 -11.76
CA ALA A 178 5.84 12.57 -11.94
C ALA A 178 6.35 12.98 -13.34
N SER A 179 5.49 13.46 -14.24
CA SER A 179 5.84 13.77 -15.63
C SER A 179 6.53 12.62 -16.37
N VAL A 180 6.06 11.39 -16.13
CA VAL A 180 6.52 10.16 -16.80
C VAL A 180 5.37 9.46 -17.50
N THR A 181 5.67 8.69 -18.55
CA THR A 181 4.66 7.84 -19.17
C THR A 181 4.44 6.58 -18.33
N ILE A 182 3.30 5.91 -18.52
CA ILE A 182 3.06 4.59 -17.91
C ILE A 182 4.08 3.52 -18.34
N VAL A 183 4.75 3.72 -19.48
CA VAL A 183 5.73 2.79 -20.07
C VAL A 183 7.07 2.94 -19.37
N ASP A 184 7.52 4.18 -19.16
CA ASP A 184 8.73 4.48 -18.38
C ASP A 184 8.54 4.08 -16.91
N GLY A 185 7.33 4.31 -16.40
CA GLY A 185 6.94 4.04 -15.03
C GLY A 185 7.53 5.03 -14.03
N LEU A 186 7.09 4.90 -12.77
CA LEU A 186 7.43 5.85 -11.70
C LEU A 186 8.93 5.86 -11.34
N LYS A 187 9.66 4.81 -11.69
CA LYS A 187 11.12 4.73 -11.49
C LYS A 187 11.91 5.69 -12.37
N ALA A 188 11.34 6.10 -13.51
CA ALA A 188 11.96 7.08 -14.40
C ALA A 188 11.73 8.53 -13.94
N ALA A 189 10.98 8.74 -12.86
CA ALA A 189 10.68 10.07 -12.35
C ALA A 189 11.95 10.76 -11.87
N LYS A 190 12.11 12.03 -12.24
CA LYS A 190 13.23 12.83 -11.75
C LYS A 190 13.11 13.09 -10.23
N PRO A 191 14.23 13.19 -9.48
CA PRO A 191 14.20 13.40 -8.03
C PRO A 191 13.56 14.73 -7.58
N ASP A 192 13.51 15.73 -8.45
CA ASP A 192 12.90 17.04 -8.21
C ASP A 192 11.37 17.02 -8.30
N ASN A 193 10.77 15.98 -8.86
CA ASN A 193 9.33 15.78 -8.84
C ASN A 193 8.85 15.50 -7.41
N LYS A 194 7.79 16.21 -7.01
CA LYS A 194 7.31 16.25 -5.63
C LYS A 194 5.95 15.59 -5.49
N CYS A 195 5.71 14.95 -4.34
CA CYS A 195 4.40 14.46 -3.96
C CYS A 195 3.34 15.59 -4.06
N PRO A 196 2.19 15.38 -4.72
CA PRO A 196 1.12 16.38 -4.81
C PRO A 196 0.50 16.77 -3.46
N ILE A 197 0.65 15.92 -2.43
CA ILE A 197 0.07 16.16 -1.10
C ILE A 197 1.11 16.81 -0.17
N CYS A 198 2.24 16.15 0.11
CA CYS A 198 3.22 16.67 1.07
C CYS A 198 4.38 17.48 0.47
N ARG A 199 4.48 17.53 -0.86
CA ARG A 199 5.57 18.21 -1.60
C ARG A 199 6.99 17.68 -1.33
N GLU A 200 7.11 16.49 -0.74
CA GLU A 200 8.39 15.80 -0.60
C GLU A 200 8.90 15.32 -1.96
N GLY A 201 10.19 15.54 -2.24
CA GLY A 201 10.85 15.15 -3.50
C GLY A 201 11.44 13.74 -3.42
N GLY A 202 11.74 13.13 -4.58
CA GLY A 202 12.35 11.80 -4.64
C GLY A 202 11.43 10.66 -4.20
N VAL A 203 10.11 10.88 -4.17
CA VAL A 203 9.15 9.93 -3.58
C VAL A 203 8.63 8.85 -4.54
N TYR A 204 8.96 8.97 -5.82
CA TYR A 204 8.40 8.13 -6.89
C TYR A 204 9.21 6.88 -7.20
N GLU A 205 10.54 6.92 -7.06
CA GLU A 205 11.42 5.81 -7.43
C GLU A 205 11.13 4.52 -6.66
N GLY A 206 10.81 4.66 -5.37
CA GLY A 206 10.47 3.56 -4.47
C GLY A 206 8.96 3.32 -4.33
N ALA A 207 8.13 3.81 -5.24
CA ALA A 207 6.69 3.63 -5.15
C ALA A 207 6.29 2.13 -5.17
N VAL A 208 5.31 1.77 -4.35
CA VAL A 208 4.82 0.41 -4.17
C VAL A 208 3.43 0.28 -4.77
N HIS A 209 3.23 -0.68 -5.67
CA HIS A 209 1.89 -1.07 -6.13
C HIS A 209 1.14 -1.82 -5.03
N LEU A 210 -0.09 -1.41 -4.76
CA LEU A 210 -0.95 -1.98 -3.72
C LEU A 210 -1.91 -3.01 -4.36
N GLU A 211 -1.41 -4.20 -4.64
CA GLU A 211 -2.13 -5.25 -5.39
C GLU A 211 -3.31 -5.85 -4.64
N GLU A 212 -3.19 -6.08 -3.33
CA GLU A 212 -4.30 -6.58 -2.52
C GLU A 212 -5.39 -5.53 -2.40
N MET A 213 -5.01 -4.25 -2.24
CA MET A 213 -5.94 -3.13 -2.27
C MET A 213 -6.64 -3.01 -3.62
N HIS A 214 -5.91 -3.18 -4.72
CA HIS A 214 -6.45 -3.24 -6.07
C HIS A 214 -7.49 -4.37 -6.21
N ILE A 215 -7.17 -5.59 -5.75
CA ILE A 215 -8.09 -6.74 -5.80
C ILE A 215 -9.33 -6.49 -4.94
N MET A 216 -9.14 -5.92 -3.75
CA MET A 216 -10.21 -5.60 -2.80
C MET A 216 -11.18 -4.59 -3.43
N LEU A 217 -10.69 -3.46 -3.92
CA LEU A 217 -11.51 -2.42 -4.53
C LEU A 217 -12.27 -2.96 -5.76
N ARG A 218 -11.59 -3.73 -6.63
CA ARG A 218 -12.22 -4.37 -7.78
C ARG A 218 -13.40 -5.27 -7.41
N ARG A 219 -13.31 -6.00 -6.30
CA ARG A 219 -14.36 -6.91 -5.83
C ARG A 219 -15.53 -6.15 -5.22
N SER A 220 -15.25 -5.04 -4.53
CA SER A 220 -16.27 -4.31 -3.79
C SER A 220 -17.13 -3.37 -4.65
N CYS A 221 -16.61 -2.88 -5.78
CA CYS A 221 -17.37 -2.00 -6.69
C CYS A 221 -17.22 -2.39 -8.18
N PRO A 222 -17.73 -3.57 -8.61
CA PRO A 222 -17.45 -4.13 -9.94
C PRO A 222 -17.97 -3.28 -11.12
N GLY A 223 -19.09 -2.55 -10.93
CA GLY A 223 -19.65 -1.65 -11.94
C GLY A 223 -18.72 -0.48 -12.24
N TYR A 224 -18.43 0.33 -11.22
CA TYR A 224 -17.44 1.41 -11.27
C TYR A 224 -16.11 0.92 -11.85
N TRP A 225 -15.62 -0.23 -11.36
CA TRP A 225 -14.34 -0.78 -11.81
C TRP A 225 -14.30 -1.11 -13.29
N LYS A 226 -15.39 -1.65 -13.84
CA LYS A 226 -15.52 -1.97 -15.26
C LYS A 226 -15.52 -0.71 -16.12
N GLU A 227 -16.20 0.34 -15.68
CA GLU A 227 -16.26 1.64 -16.37
C GLU A 227 -14.92 2.35 -16.33
N ARG A 228 -14.32 2.47 -15.13
CA ARG A 228 -13.01 3.08 -14.94
C ARG A 228 -11.93 2.40 -15.78
N ARG A 229 -11.92 1.06 -15.83
CA ARG A 229 -11.01 0.29 -16.68
C ARG A 229 -11.20 0.60 -18.17
N LYS A 230 -12.44 0.74 -18.65
CA LYS A 230 -12.70 1.09 -20.07
C LYS A 230 -12.19 2.49 -20.39
N SER A 231 -12.38 3.44 -19.48
CA SER A 231 -11.90 4.81 -19.62
C SER A 231 -10.37 4.85 -19.68
N GLU A 232 -9.70 4.30 -18.67
CA GLU A 232 -8.23 4.30 -18.61
C GLU A 232 -7.57 3.48 -19.71
N LYS A 233 -8.20 2.43 -20.23
CA LYS A 233 -7.63 1.63 -21.33
C LYS A 233 -7.33 2.50 -22.55
N ARG A 234 -8.20 3.45 -22.89
CA ARG A 234 -7.98 4.35 -24.03
C ARG A 234 -6.74 5.21 -23.80
N GLU A 235 -6.63 5.79 -22.62
CA GLU A 235 -5.51 6.64 -22.25
C GLU A 235 -4.19 5.87 -22.20
N ARG A 236 -4.19 4.67 -21.61
CA ARG A 236 -2.99 3.81 -21.54
C ARG A 236 -2.49 3.40 -22.94
N VAL A 237 -3.41 3.05 -23.85
CA VAL A 237 -3.06 2.72 -25.24
C VAL A 237 -2.49 3.94 -25.96
N GLN A 238 -3.09 5.11 -25.76
CA GLN A 238 -2.61 6.36 -26.37
C GLN A 238 -1.20 6.71 -25.90
N GLN A 239 -0.94 6.71 -24.59
CA GLN A 239 0.41 6.98 -24.05
C GLN A 239 1.46 5.97 -24.54
N THR A 240 1.08 4.69 -24.65
CA THR A 240 1.98 3.65 -25.17
C THR A 240 2.33 3.94 -26.63
N LYS A 241 1.34 4.30 -27.45
CA LYS A 241 1.55 4.66 -28.85
C LYS A 241 2.48 5.87 -28.98
N GLU A 242 2.20 6.95 -28.27
CA GLU A 242 3.03 8.17 -28.28
C GLU A 242 4.46 7.92 -27.83
N HIS A 243 4.65 7.10 -26.78
CA HIS A 243 5.97 6.68 -26.31
C HIS A 243 6.77 5.99 -27.42
N TRP A 244 6.20 4.96 -28.06
CA TRP A 244 6.90 4.23 -29.12
C TRP A 244 7.12 5.06 -30.38
N GLU A 245 6.18 5.93 -30.76
CA GLU A 245 6.39 6.87 -31.88
C GLU A 245 7.53 7.85 -31.59
N SER A 246 7.65 8.34 -30.36
CA SER A 246 8.77 9.18 -29.93
C SER A 246 10.10 8.41 -30.01
N GLN A 247 10.15 7.18 -29.50
CA GLN A 247 11.34 6.32 -29.58
C GLN A 247 11.73 6.03 -31.03
N CYS A 248 10.77 5.76 -31.92
CA CYS A 248 11.03 5.56 -33.34
C CYS A 248 11.58 6.81 -34.03
N ARG A 249 11.07 8.01 -33.68
CA ARG A 249 11.60 9.29 -34.20
C ARG A 249 13.04 9.52 -33.76
N LEU A 250 13.33 9.33 -32.47
CA LEU A 250 14.68 9.41 -31.91
C LEU A 250 15.65 8.44 -32.60
N PHE A 251 15.20 7.20 -32.85
CA PHE A 251 16.01 6.20 -33.56
C PHE A 251 16.24 6.55 -35.04
N SER A 252 15.23 7.15 -35.68
CA SER A 252 15.28 7.54 -37.10
C SER A 252 16.03 8.87 -37.33
N GLY A 253 16.39 9.59 -36.26
CA GLY A 253 17.08 10.89 -36.34
C GLY A 253 16.20 12.03 -36.88
N ILE A 254 14.88 11.92 -36.74
CA ILE A 254 13.87 12.92 -37.14
C ILE A 254 13.34 13.66 -35.92
#